data_AF-A0A382D280-F1
#
_entry.id   AF-A0A382D280-F1
#
_cell.length_a   1.000
_cell.length_b   1.000
_cell.length_c   1.000
_cell.angle_alpha   90.00
_cell.angle_beta   90.00
_cell.angle_gamma   90.00
#
_symmetry.space_group_name_H-M   'P 1'
#
loop_
_entity.id
_entity.type
_entity.pdbx_description
1 polymer ?
#
loop_
_entity_poly.entity_id
_entity_poly.type
_entity_poly.pdbx_seq_one_letter_code
_entity_poly.pdbx_strand_id
1 'polypeptide(L)'
;MSSSIKTGLKKLPKNSKGFLIVLGDMPNITKTTINKICLSITRSDKEIILPKFKNRIGNPIGFKHSMIKNIYKIKGDRGAKNIIKKNNKKIKFLNINSKSILTNLNTKRNFSS
;
A
#
# COMPACT_ATOMS: atom_id res chain seq x y z
N MET A 1 0.75 2.93 14.76
CA MET A 1 0.25 2.63 13.40
C MET A 1 -0.58 1.34 13.25
N SER A 2 -0.34 0.26 14.00
CA SER A 2 -1.08 -1.00 13.74
C SER A 2 -2.57 -1.00 14.16
N SER A 3 -2.99 -0.12 15.06
CA SER A 3 -4.40 0.01 15.48
C SER A 3 -5.31 0.58 14.39
N SER A 4 -4.91 1.69 13.75
CA SER A 4 -5.73 2.35 12.71
C SER A 4 -5.97 1.45 11.50
N ILE A 5 -4.95 0.70 11.06
CA ILE A 5 -5.08 -0.28 9.98
C ILE A 5 -6.10 -1.36 10.36
N LYS A 6 -6.01 -1.92 11.57
CA LYS A 6 -6.97 -2.94 12.03
C LYS A 6 -8.38 -2.40 12.09
N THR A 7 -8.57 -1.16 12.56
CA THR A 7 -9.87 -0.49 12.57
C THR A 7 -10.44 -0.33 11.16
N GLY A 8 -9.63 0.12 10.19
CA GLY A 8 -10.04 0.22 8.80
C GLY A 8 -10.43 -1.14 8.20
N LEU A 9 -9.65 -2.19 8.47
CA LEU A 9 -9.96 -3.54 8.00
C LEU A 9 -11.28 -4.11 8.53
N LYS A 10 -11.69 -3.74 9.75
CA LYS A 10 -13.00 -4.16 10.31
C LYS A 10 -14.19 -3.61 9.51
N LYS A 11 -14.00 -2.52 8.76
CA LYS A 11 -15.05 -1.88 7.94
C LYS A 11 -15.03 -2.32 6.48
N LEU A 12 -14.12 -3.20 6.08
CA LEU A 12 -14.07 -3.67 4.69
C LEU A 12 -15.30 -4.55 4.35
N PRO A 13 -15.94 -4.31 3.19
CA PRO A 13 -16.99 -5.20 2.68
C PRO A 13 -16.47 -6.62 2.43
N LYS A 14 -17.27 -7.64 2.78
CA LYS A 14 -16.93 -9.06 2.60
C LYS A 14 -16.69 -9.44 1.13
N ASN A 15 -17.31 -8.72 0.19
CA ASN A 15 -17.18 -8.95 -1.26
C ASN A 15 -16.01 -8.19 -1.90
N SER A 16 -15.20 -7.46 -1.12
CA SER A 16 -14.03 -6.75 -1.64
C SER A 16 -12.97 -7.73 -2.15
N LYS A 17 -12.38 -7.45 -3.32
CA LYS A 17 -11.27 -8.25 -3.86
C LYS A 17 -9.95 -7.99 -3.11
N GLY A 18 -9.86 -6.86 -2.41
CA GLY A 18 -8.68 -6.42 -1.69
C GLY A 18 -8.84 -5.01 -1.14
N PHE A 19 -7.74 -4.43 -0.69
CA PHE A 19 -7.68 -3.10 -0.10
C PHE A 19 -6.32 -2.46 -0.36
N LEU A 20 -6.24 -1.15 -0.18
CA LEU A 20 -5.01 -0.38 -0.27
C LEU A 20 -4.67 0.19 1.10
N ILE A 21 -3.38 0.23 1.42
CA ILE A 21 -2.86 1.03 2.54
C ILE A 21 -2.20 2.27 1.95
N VAL A 22 -2.81 3.42 2.24
CA VAL A 22 -2.40 4.76 1.80
C VAL A 22 -1.95 5.55 3.03
N LEU A 23 -0.87 6.31 2.92
CA LEU A 23 -0.46 7.24 3.97
C LEU A 23 -1.20 8.58 3.78
N GLY A 24 -1.73 9.15 4.86
CA GLY A 24 -2.53 10.39 4.79
C GLY A 24 -1.73 11.63 4.39
N ASP A 25 -0.40 11.58 4.49
CA ASP A 25 0.56 12.65 4.19
C ASP A 25 1.06 12.63 2.73
N MET A 26 0.35 11.92 1.83
CA MET A 26 0.72 11.76 0.41
C MET A 26 -0.33 12.31 -0.56
N PRO A 27 -0.59 13.63 -0.59
CA PRO A 27 -1.64 14.21 -1.43
C PRO A 27 -1.37 14.13 -2.94
N ASN A 28 -0.11 13.99 -3.33
CA ASN A 28 0.28 13.98 -4.75
C ASN A 28 0.02 12.62 -5.44
N ILE A 29 -0.52 11.62 -4.73
CA ILE A 29 -0.90 10.35 -5.34
C ILE A 29 -2.12 10.56 -6.24
N THR A 30 -1.93 10.28 -7.53
CA THR A 30 -3.00 10.48 -8.53
C THR A 30 -4.04 9.36 -8.52
N LYS A 31 -5.27 9.68 -8.94
CA LYS A 31 -6.34 8.70 -9.23
C LYS A 31 -5.85 7.61 -10.19
N THR A 32 -5.05 7.98 -11.19
CA THR A 32 -4.47 7.04 -12.15
C THR A 32 -3.58 6.00 -11.47
N THR A 33 -2.75 6.40 -10.50
CA THR A 33 -1.93 5.48 -9.71
C THR A 33 -2.80 4.52 -8.89
N ILE A 34 -3.82 5.05 -8.19
CA ILE A 34 -4.75 4.23 -7.40
C ILE A 34 -5.44 3.19 -8.28
N ASN A 35 -6.01 3.62 -9.41
CA ASN A 35 -6.72 2.74 -10.34
C ASN A 35 -5.82 1.63 -10.91
N LYS A 36 -4.55 1.95 -11.22
CA LYS A 36 -3.58 0.94 -11.66
C LYS A 36 -3.33 -0.13 -10.59
N ILE A 37 -3.21 0.28 -9.33
CA ILE A 37 -3.04 -0.67 -8.22
C ILE A 37 -4.30 -1.52 -8.04
N CYS A 38 -5.49 -0.91 -8.03
CA CYS A 38 -6.76 -1.64 -7.94
C CYS A 38 -6.92 -2.68 -9.06
N LEU A 39 -6.63 -2.30 -10.29
CA LEU A 39 -6.68 -3.20 -11.45
C LEU A 39 -5.65 -4.34 -11.32
N SER A 40 -4.47 -4.05 -10.77
CA SER A 40 -3.48 -5.09 -10.50
C SER A 40 -3.91 -6.04 -9.38
N ILE A 41 -4.63 -5.58 -8.37
CA ILE A 41 -5.19 -6.44 -7.30
C ILE A 41 -6.15 -7.47 -7.91
N THR A 42 -6.99 -7.06 -8.87
CA THR A 42 -7.98 -7.95 -9.49
C THR A 42 -7.36 -8.90 -10.51
N ARG A 43 -6.32 -8.48 -11.24
CA ARG A 43 -5.73 -9.26 -12.33
C ARG A 43 -4.52 -10.12 -11.96
N SER A 44 -3.74 -9.72 -10.95
CA SER A 44 -2.55 -10.47 -10.58
C SER A 44 -2.92 -11.82 -9.95
N ASP A 45 -2.07 -12.83 -10.09
CA ASP A 45 -2.07 -14.05 -9.27
C ASP A 45 -1.58 -13.77 -7.84
N LYS A 46 -0.56 -12.92 -7.70
CA LYS A 46 0.06 -12.47 -6.44
C LYS A 46 -0.88 -11.72 -5.49
N GLU A 47 -0.59 -11.78 -4.20
CA GLU A 47 -1.42 -11.24 -3.13
C GLU A 47 -1.03 -9.85 -2.63
N ILE A 48 0.19 -9.39 -2.94
CA ILE A 48 0.68 -8.05 -2.60
C ILE A 48 1.07 -7.32 -3.88
N ILE A 49 0.48 -6.15 -4.13
CA ILE A 49 0.85 -5.26 -5.22
C ILE A 49 1.73 -4.15 -4.65
N LEU A 50 2.99 -4.13 -5.07
CA LEU A 50 3.99 -3.22 -4.54
C LEU A 50 4.40 -2.20 -5.63
N PRO A 51 3.96 -0.94 -5.55
CA PRO A 51 4.32 0.05 -6.56
C PRO A 51 5.81 0.39 -6.47
N LYS A 52 6.43 0.55 -7.62
CA LYS A 52 7.85 0.83 -7.78
C LYS A 52 8.03 1.93 -8.83
N PHE A 53 8.84 2.94 -8.50
CA PHE A 53 9.28 3.97 -9.43
C PHE A 53 10.79 3.87 -9.55
N LYS A 54 11.28 3.62 -10.76
CA LYS A 54 12.69 3.23 -11.01
C LYS A 54 13.05 2.05 -10.09
N ASN A 55 14.08 2.16 -9.26
CA ASN A 55 14.49 1.09 -8.32
C ASN A 55 13.94 1.24 -6.89
N ARG A 56 12.97 2.14 -6.67
CA ARG A 56 12.47 2.45 -5.33
C ARG A 56 11.02 2.01 -5.15
N ILE A 57 10.77 1.30 -4.06
CA ILE A 57 9.44 0.92 -3.60
C ILE A 57 8.74 2.14 -2.98
N GLY A 58 7.46 2.31 -3.30
CA GLY A 58 6.64 3.41 -2.80
C GLY A 58 5.32 2.94 -2.18
N ASN A 59 4.44 3.91 -1.94
CA ASN A 59 3.06 3.74 -1.52
C ASN A 59 2.11 4.30 -2.60
N PRO A 60 0.83 3.90 -2.65
CA PRO A 60 0.13 2.96 -1.75
C PRO A 60 0.44 1.50 -2.01
N ILE A 61 0.38 0.68 -0.97
CA ILE A 61 0.56 -0.77 -1.12
C ILE A 61 -0.82 -1.43 -1.27
N GLY A 62 -0.97 -2.25 -2.31
CA GLY A 62 -2.19 -3.02 -2.55
C GLY A 62 -2.10 -4.42 -1.95
N PHE A 63 -3.20 -4.90 -1.39
CA PHE A 63 -3.32 -6.23 -0.81
C PHE A 63 -4.60 -6.91 -1.28
N LYS A 64 -4.53 -8.18 -1.66
CA LYS A 64 -5.74 -9.01 -1.83
C LYS A 64 -6.41 -9.30 -0.48
N HIS A 65 -7.70 -9.61 -0.51
CA HIS A 65 -8.47 -9.96 0.68
C HIS A 65 -7.85 -11.12 1.49
N SER A 66 -7.17 -12.07 0.82
CA SER A 66 -6.45 -13.17 1.47
C SER A 66 -5.38 -12.71 2.47
N MET A 67 -4.85 -11.49 2.33
CA MET A 67 -3.80 -10.95 3.20
C MET A 67 -4.34 -10.33 4.51
N ILE A 68 -5.65 -10.21 4.69
CA ILE A 68 -6.25 -9.62 5.90
C ILE A 68 -5.74 -10.32 7.17
N LYS A 69 -5.73 -11.66 7.19
CA LYS A 69 -5.22 -12.44 8.34
C LYS A 69 -3.75 -12.12 8.65
N ASN A 70 -2.93 -11.92 7.62
CA ASN A 70 -1.52 -11.57 7.78
C ASN A 70 -1.36 -10.15 8.35
N ILE A 71 -2.27 -9.24 8.00
CA ILE A 71 -2.25 -7.84 8.47
C ILE A 71 -2.68 -7.75 9.94
N TYR A 72 -3.68 -8.52 10.36
CA TYR A 72 -4.08 -8.60 11.77
C TYR A 72 -2.94 -9.07 12.69
N LYS A 73 -2.02 -9.89 12.19
CA LYS A 73 -0.85 -10.39 12.92
C LYS A 73 0.25 -9.33 13.12
N ILE A 74 0.17 -8.15 12.48
CA ILE A 74 1.13 -7.07 12.77
C ILE A 74 0.96 -6.61 14.23
N LYS A 75 2.10 -6.52 14.92
CA LYS A 75 2.22 -5.95 16.28
C LYS A 75 3.17 -4.73 16.24
N GLY A 76 2.90 -3.76 17.10
CA GLY A 76 3.72 -2.54 17.25
C GLY A 76 3.66 -1.62 16.03
N ASP A 77 4.74 -0.86 15.82
CA ASP A 77 4.81 0.20 14.80
C ASP A 77 5.49 -0.21 13.49
N ARG A 78 5.69 -1.51 13.29
CA ARG A 78 6.47 -2.05 12.15
C ARG A 78 5.76 -2.03 10.79
N GLY A 79 4.54 -1.47 10.72
CA GLY A 79 3.79 -1.16 9.50
C GLY A 79 3.69 -2.30 8.46
N ALA A 80 3.36 -1.93 7.22
CA ALA A 80 3.26 -2.86 6.09
C ALA A 80 4.63 -3.42 5.64
N LYS A 81 5.75 -2.78 6.00
CA LYS A 81 7.11 -3.20 5.62
C LYS A 81 7.47 -4.61 6.08
N ASN A 82 7.06 -5.00 7.29
CA ASN A 82 7.33 -6.34 7.81
C ASN A 82 6.55 -7.42 7.04
N ILE A 83 5.33 -7.12 6.57
CA ILE A 83 4.54 -8.04 5.76
C ILE A 83 5.23 -8.29 4.43
N ILE A 84 5.69 -7.23 3.77
CA ILE A 84 6.43 -7.33 2.52
C ILE A 84 7.59 -8.31 2.69
N LYS A 85 8.48 -8.06 3.65
CA LYS A 85 9.66 -8.91 3.92
C LYS A 85 9.30 -10.38 4.14
N LYS A 86 8.25 -10.66 4.91
CA LYS A 86 7.81 -12.04 5.22
C LYS A 86 7.08 -12.74 4.07
N ASN A 87 6.66 -12.00 3.05
CA ASN A 87 5.81 -12.51 1.97
C ASN A 87 6.41 -12.20 0.59
N ASN A 88 7.74 -12.15 0.46
CA ASN A 88 8.42 -11.78 -0.79
C ASN A 88 7.94 -12.57 -2.02
N LYS A 89 7.62 -13.87 -1.87
CA LYS A 89 7.11 -14.72 -2.96
C LYS A 89 5.70 -14.36 -3.45
N LYS A 90 4.96 -13.58 -2.65
CA LYS A 90 3.58 -13.12 -2.90
C LYS A 90 3.52 -11.71 -3.49
N ILE A 91 4.66 -11.14 -3.86
CA ILE A 91 4.74 -9.77 -4.36
C ILE A 91 4.67 -9.75 -5.88
N LYS A 92 3.81 -8.89 -6.41
CA LYS A 92 3.91 -8.35 -7.76
C LYS A 92 4.43 -6.92 -7.67
N PHE A 93 5.57 -6.65 -8.29
CA PHE A 93 6.03 -5.28 -8.49
C PHE A 93 5.21 -4.63 -9.62
N LEU A 94 4.70 -3.43 -9.35
CA LEU A 94 3.96 -2.62 -10.30
C LEU A 94 4.75 -1.37 -10.62
N ASN A 95 5.23 -1.23 -11.85
CA ASN A 95 5.94 -0.04 -12.28
C ASN A 95 4.96 1.14 -12.40
N ILE A 96 5.26 2.24 -11.70
CA ILE A 96 4.50 3.49 -11.73
C ILE A 96 5.44 4.58 -12.22
N ASN A 97 5.07 5.27 -13.31
CA ASN A 97 5.87 6.33 -13.93
C ASN A 97 5.67 7.68 -13.24
N SER A 98 5.68 7.71 -11.90
CA SER A 98 5.51 8.94 -11.13
C SER A 98 6.24 8.83 -9.79
N LYS A 99 7.01 9.87 -9.45
CA LYS A 99 7.69 9.97 -8.15
C LYS A 99 6.73 10.20 -6.99
N SER A 100 5.46 10.54 -7.26
CA SER A 100 4.43 10.77 -6.22
C SER A 100 4.31 9.63 -5.21
N ILE A 101 4.58 8.39 -5.63
CA ILE A 101 4.54 7.22 -4.75
C ILE A 101 5.67 7.19 -3.70
N LEU A 102 6.68 8.04 -3.85
CA LEU A 102 7.87 8.09 -2.99
C LEU A 102 7.89 9.31 -2.07
N THR A 103 7.04 10.30 -2.31
CA THR A 103 7.08 11.60 -1.62
C THR A 103 5.93 11.73 -0.64
N ASN A 104 6.25 12.13 0.59
CA ASN A 104 5.27 12.50 1.61
C ASN A 104 5.58 13.88 2.18
N LEU A 105 4.58 14.50 2.80
CA LEU A 105 4.66 15.86 3.34
C LEU A 105 5.25 15.96 4.76
N ASN A 106 6.24 15.13 5.13
CA ASN A 106 6.76 15.10 6.51
C ASN A 106 8.08 15.84 6.76
N THR A 107 8.71 16.43 5.73
CA THR A 107 9.91 17.25 5.91
C THR A 107 9.56 18.73 5.95
N LYS A 108 10.13 19.52 6.89
CA LYS A 108 9.91 20.99 7.01
C LYS A 108 10.04 21.73 5.67
N ARG A 109 10.90 21.24 4.78
CA ARG A 109 11.11 21.73 3.41
C ARG A 109 9.87 21.67 2.50
N ASN A 110 8.83 20.93 2.88
CA ASN A 110 7.57 20.83 2.13
C ASN A 110 6.59 21.97 2.43
N PHE A 111 6.84 22.77 3.48
CA PHE A 111 5.96 23.84 3.94
C PHE A 111 6.60 25.23 3.88
N SER A 112 7.85 25.33 3.43
CA SER A 112 8.47 26.61 3.16
C SER A 112 7.79 27.25 1.94
N SER A 113 6.96 28.25 2.25
CA SER A 113 6.37 29.22 1.31
C SER A 113 7.46 30.14 0.77
#